data_AF-A0A0B1RWH8-F1
#
_entry.id   AF-A0A0B1RWH8-F1
#
_cell.length_a   1.000
_cell.length_b   1.000
_cell.length_c   1.000
_cell.angle_alpha   90.00
_cell.angle_beta   90.00
_cell.angle_gamma   90.00
#
_symmetry.space_group_name_H-M   'P 1'
#
loop_
_entity.id
_entity.type
_entity.pdbx_description
1 polymer ?
#
loop_
_entity_poly.entity_id
_entity_poly.type
_entity_poly.pdbx_seq_one_letter_code
_entity_poly.pdbx_strand_id
1 'polypeptide(L)'
;LFFLVVTCSPSSLSTQSVAPQIATIGASEHTDSSAEVLSVFECPVCLEYMLPPYLQCQAGHLVCGNCRPKLQCCPTCRGPTPSVRNLGLEKIANTVRFPCKFASSGCPLFFYHFDKVEHEEACECRPYSCPCPGAACKWQGALNDVMDHLKKVHKSITTLQGEDIVFLATDINLPGAVDWVMMQSCFGYNFMLVLEKQEKFDHGQQVFYAVVQLIGAKKEADNFMYR
;
A
#
# COMPACT_ATOMS: atom_id res chain seq x y z
N LEU A 1 -17.97 3.14 29.40
CA LEU A 1 -17.06 2.01 29.12
C LEU A 1 -17.73 1.18 28.04
N PHE A 2 -17.04 0.93 26.94
CA PHE A 2 -17.52 0.04 25.87
C PHE A 2 -16.68 -1.23 25.94
N PHE A 3 -17.34 -2.39 25.95
CA PHE A 3 -16.71 -3.70 25.98
C PHE A 3 -16.93 -4.38 24.65
N LEU A 4 -15.83 -4.75 24.00
CA LEU A 4 -15.86 -5.67 22.87
C LEU A 4 -15.14 -6.94 23.31
N VAL A 5 -15.90 -8.04 23.42
CA VAL A 5 -15.29 -9.36 23.52
C VAL A 5 -14.82 -9.68 22.11
N VAL A 6 -13.52 -9.92 21.94
CA VAL A 6 -12.96 -10.30 20.64
C VAL A 6 -12.43 -11.70 20.76
N THR A 7 -13.09 -12.61 20.04
CA THR A 7 -12.68 -14.01 19.92
C THR A 7 -12.08 -14.23 18.52
N CYS A 8 -10.81 -14.60 18.46
CA CYS A 8 -10.14 -14.95 17.22
C CYS A 8 -10.16 -16.47 17.05
N SER A 9 -10.66 -16.96 15.92
CA SER A 9 -10.67 -18.41 15.64
C SER A 9 -10.24 -18.70 14.20
N PRO A 10 -9.58 -19.84 13.94
CA PRO A 10 -9.28 -20.28 12.58
C PRO A 10 -10.56 -20.53 11.79
N SER A 11 -10.61 -20.09 10.53
CA SER A 11 -11.68 -20.40 9.58
C SER A 11 -11.73 -21.91 9.32
N SER A 12 -12.90 -22.54 9.43
CA SER A 12 -13.10 -23.97 9.15
C SER A 12 -13.20 -24.27 7.64
N LEU A 13 -12.32 -23.70 6.82
CA LEU A 13 -12.18 -24.05 5.40
C LEU A 13 -10.85 -24.77 5.18
N SER A 14 -10.95 -26.06 4.90
CA SER A 14 -9.87 -26.87 4.36
C SER A 14 -9.45 -26.35 2.99
N THR A 15 -8.27 -25.73 2.91
CA THR A 15 -7.65 -25.36 1.64
C THR A 15 -6.53 -26.34 1.30
N GLN A 16 -6.70 -27.07 0.21
CA GLN A 16 -5.62 -27.87 -0.37
C GLN A 16 -4.55 -26.93 -0.89
N SER A 17 -3.31 -27.12 -0.42
CA SER A 17 -2.12 -26.44 -0.90
C SER A 17 -1.86 -26.85 -2.36
N VAL A 18 -2.02 -25.92 -3.29
CA VAL A 18 -1.45 -26.04 -4.63
C VAL A 18 -0.36 -24.99 -4.76
N ALA A 19 0.90 -25.46 -4.75
CA ALA A 19 2.06 -24.63 -4.97
C ALA A 19 2.03 -24.04 -6.40
N PRO A 20 2.19 -22.71 -6.58
CA PRO A 20 2.44 -22.18 -7.91
C PRO A 20 3.86 -22.56 -8.33
N GLN A 21 3.98 -23.20 -9.49
CA GLN A 21 5.26 -23.44 -10.13
C GLN A 21 5.85 -22.10 -10.59
N ILE A 22 6.89 -21.65 -9.90
CA ILE A 22 7.72 -20.52 -10.29
C ILE A 22 8.49 -20.94 -11.54
N ALA A 23 8.09 -20.42 -12.69
CA ALA A 23 8.90 -20.50 -13.90
C ALA A 23 10.12 -19.60 -13.72
N THR A 24 11.26 -20.22 -13.40
CA THR A 24 12.57 -19.56 -13.44
C THR A 24 12.90 -19.26 -14.89
N ILE A 25 12.69 -18.02 -15.34
CA ILE A 25 13.21 -17.55 -16.61
C ILE A 25 14.50 -16.79 -16.33
N GLY A 26 15.58 -17.34 -16.90
CA GLY A 26 16.96 -16.96 -16.60
C GLY A 26 17.25 -15.47 -16.78
N ALA A 27 18.11 -15.00 -15.88
CA ALA A 27 18.84 -13.76 -16.06
C ALA A 27 19.72 -13.90 -17.31
N SER A 28 19.35 -13.19 -18.38
CA SER A 28 20.26 -12.91 -19.49
C SER A 28 20.92 -11.57 -19.20
N GLU A 29 22.23 -11.62 -19.00
CA GLU A 29 23.11 -10.46 -18.88
C GLU A 29 23.01 -9.58 -20.13
N HIS A 30 22.51 -8.36 -19.97
CA HIS A 30 22.68 -7.23 -20.89
C HIS A 30 22.44 -5.94 -20.09
N THR A 31 23.38 -5.60 -19.22
CA THR A 31 23.12 -4.72 -18.05
C THR A 31 23.35 -3.22 -18.27
N ASP A 32 23.80 -2.77 -19.43
CA ASP A 32 24.07 -1.33 -19.66
C ASP A 32 23.04 -0.66 -20.59
N SER A 33 22.76 -1.29 -21.74
CA SER A 33 21.80 -0.74 -22.73
C SER A 33 20.35 -0.71 -22.23
N SER A 34 19.96 -1.58 -21.32
CA SER A 34 18.59 -1.59 -20.76
C SER A 34 18.33 -0.42 -19.82
N ALA A 35 19.34 0.00 -19.03
CA ALA A 35 19.18 1.06 -18.04
C ALA A 35 19.01 2.44 -18.70
N GLU A 36 19.80 2.71 -19.74
CA GLU A 36 19.66 3.93 -20.55
C GLU A 36 18.28 4.02 -21.20
N VAL A 37 17.79 2.92 -21.79
CA VAL A 37 16.44 2.87 -22.38
C VAL A 37 15.36 3.11 -21.33
N LEU A 38 15.47 2.50 -20.14
CA LEU A 38 14.51 2.68 -19.05
C LEU A 38 14.46 4.12 -18.54
N SER A 39 15.61 4.82 -18.48
CA SER A 39 15.68 6.21 -18.01
C SER A 39 14.86 7.19 -18.86
N VAL A 40 14.68 6.90 -20.16
CA VAL A 40 13.82 7.72 -21.06
C VAL A 40 12.35 7.69 -20.62
N PHE A 41 11.95 6.64 -19.91
CA PHE A 41 10.59 6.46 -19.42
C PHE A 41 10.39 7.02 -18.01
N GLU A 42 11.38 7.63 -17.38
CA GLU A 42 11.23 8.21 -16.05
C GLU A 42 10.60 9.61 -16.10
N CYS A 43 9.60 9.85 -15.25
CA CYS A 43 8.99 11.17 -15.13
C CYS A 43 9.88 12.11 -14.31
N PRO A 44 10.28 13.29 -14.83
CA PRO A 44 11.17 14.21 -14.09
C PRO A 44 10.51 14.86 -12.86
N VAL A 45 9.22 14.62 -12.63
CA VAL A 45 8.45 15.22 -11.52
C VAL A 45 8.26 14.26 -10.36
N CYS A 46 7.85 13.03 -10.65
CA CYS A 46 7.60 12.02 -9.61
C CYS A 46 8.70 10.96 -9.52
N LEU A 47 9.66 10.94 -10.45
CA LEU A 47 10.75 9.97 -10.53
C LEU A 47 10.26 8.51 -10.66
N GLU A 48 9.03 8.34 -11.12
CA GLU A 48 8.42 7.04 -11.41
C GLU A 48 8.45 6.80 -12.92
N TYR A 49 8.53 5.52 -13.32
CA TYR A 49 8.34 5.12 -14.71
C TYR A 49 6.94 5.52 -15.18
N MET A 50 6.89 6.31 -16.24
CA MET A 50 5.66 6.78 -16.88
C MET A 50 4.87 5.60 -17.44
N LEU A 51 3.55 5.65 -17.30
CA LEU A 51 2.62 4.79 -18.03
C LEU A 51 1.95 5.61 -19.14
N PRO A 52 1.47 4.97 -20.23
CA PRO A 52 0.70 5.65 -21.26
C PRO A 52 -0.48 6.44 -20.64
N PRO A 53 -0.79 7.65 -21.15
CA PRO A 53 -0.15 8.32 -22.29
C PRO A 53 1.18 9.01 -21.94
N TYR A 54 2.18 8.90 -22.82
CA TYR A 54 3.44 9.63 -22.71
C TYR A 54 3.28 11.04 -23.30
N LEU A 55 3.26 12.06 -22.45
CA LEU A 55 2.97 13.44 -22.85
C LEU A 55 4.26 14.23 -23.00
N GLN A 56 4.44 14.87 -24.16
CA GLN A 56 5.61 15.70 -24.47
C GLN A 56 5.24 17.16 -24.70
N CYS A 57 6.16 18.07 -24.36
CA CYS A 57 6.11 19.45 -24.80
C CYS A 57 6.63 19.59 -26.24
N GLN A 58 6.52 20.79 -26.81
CA GLN A 58 7.01 21.08 -28.17
C GLN A 58 8.52 20.87 -28.33
N ALA A 59 9.28 20.94 -27.25
CA ALA A 59 10.73 20.68 -27.23
C ALA A 59 11.08 19.20 -26.98
N GLY A 60 10.10 18.29 -26.86
CA GLY A 60 10.32 16.85 -26.71
C GLY A 60 10.48 16.33 -25.27
N HIS A 61 10.37 17.18 -24.24
CA HIS A 61 10.46 16.72 -22.85
C HIS A 61 9.17 16.03 -22.39
N LEU A 62 9.33 14.89 -21.71
CA LEU A 62 8.25 14.00 -21.32
C LEU A 62 7.78 14.22 -19.87
N VAL A 63 6.48 13.99 -19.63
CA VAL A 63 5.85 13.96 -18.30
C VAL A 63 4.74 12.90 -18.29
N CYS A 64 4.53 12.23 -17.14
CA CYS A 64 3.43 11.27 -16.98
C CYS A 64 2.05 11.95 -16.95
N GLY A 65 1.01 11.16 -17.25
CA GLY A 65 -0.39 11.59 -17.15
C GLY A 65 -0.81 12.07 -15.75
N ASN A 66 -0.18 11.57 -14.68
CA ASN A 66 -0.52 11.94 -13.29
C ASN A 66 0.05 13.31 -12.87
N CYS A 67 1.23 13.66 -13.37
CA CYS A 67 1.90 14.92 -13.04
C CYS A 67 1.42 16.05 -13.94
N ARG A 68 1.06 15.75 -15.20
CA ARG A 68 0.68 16.76 -16.18
C ARG A 68 -0.41 17.74 -15.71
N PRO A 69 -1.54 17.32 -15.10
CA PRO A 69 -2.59 18.23 -14.64
C PRO A 69 -2.13 19.21 -13.56
N LYS A 70 -1.03 18.90 -12.85
CA LYS A 70 -0.48 19.70 -11.75
C LYS A 70 0.50 20.78 -12.23
N LEU A 71 0.77 20.84 -13.53
CA LEU A 71 1.82 21.69 -14.12
C LEU A 71 1.23 22.82 -14.96
N GLN A 72 1.79 24.02 -14.78
CA GLN A 72 1.47 25.23 -15.55
C GLN A 72 2.46 25.52 -16.68
N CYS A 73 3.62 24.86 -16.70
CA CYS A 73 4.59 24.89 -17.78
C CYS A 73 5.37 23.57 -17.83
N CYS A 74 6.18 23.35 -18.89
CA CYS A 74 7.09 22.21 -18.94
C CYS A 74 8.15 22.32 -17.82
N PRO A 75 8.34 21.28 -16.99
CA PRO A 75 9.26 21.36 -15.85
C PRO A 75 10.73 21.44 -16.28
N THR A 76 11.06 20.94 -17.47
CA THR A 76 12.43 20.89 -17.98
C THR A 76 12.83 22.15 -18.74
N CYS A 77 12.05 22.58 -19.75
CA CYS A 77 12.40 23.74 -20.57
C CYS A 77 11.64 25.03 -20.21
N ARG A 78 10.72 24.99 -19.24
CA ARG A 78 9.84 26.12 -18.85
C ARG A 78 8.93 26.66 -19.97
N GLY A 79 8.85 25.95 -21.10
CA GLY A 79 7.95 26.28 -22.21
C GLY A 79 6.49 25.87 -21.95
N PRO A 80 5.64 25.89 -23.00
CA PRO A 80 4.24 25.47 -22.91
C PRO A 80 4.08 24.08 -22.28
N THR A 81 2.95 23.89 -21.62
CA THR A 81 2.68 22.66 -20.90
C THR A 81 2.64 21.42 -21.82
N PRO A 82 3.22 20.27 -21.41
CA PRO A 82 3.27 19.06 -22.25
C PRO A 82 1.88 18.50 -22.62
N SER A 83 1.40 18.72 -23.84
CA SER A 83 0.05 18.27 -24.25
C SER A 83 0.04 17.29 -25.41
N VAL A 84 1.18 17.07 -26.07
CA VAL A 84 1.26 16.21 -27.25
C VAL A 84 1.53 14.77 -26.81
N ARG A 85 0.76 13.81 -27.29
CA ARG A 85 1.03 12.38 -27.05
C ARG A 85 2.16 11.89 -27.94
N ASN A 86 3.16 11.23 -27.36
CA ASN A 86 4.25 10.61 -28.12
C ASN A 86 3.88 9.16 -28.49
N LEU A 87 3.19 8.99 -29.62
CA LEU A 87 2.75 7.68 -30.12
C LEU A 87 3.91 6.75 -30.48
N GLY A 88 5.07 7.30 -30.87
CA GLY A 88 6.27 6.51 -31.14
C GLY A 88 6.78 5.86 -29.86
N LEU A 89 6.87 6.63 -28.79
CA LEU A 89 7.27 6.15 -27.47
C LEU A 89 6.25 5.17 -26.88
N GLU A 90 4.95 5.36 -27.13
CA GLU A 90 3.91 4.37 -26.78
C GLU A 90 4.18 3.00 -27.43
N LYS A 91 4.57 2.97 -28.71
CA LYS A 91 4.92 1.72 -29.39
C LYS A 91 6.18 1.08 -28.82
N ILE A 92 7.21 1.88 -28.52
CA ILE A 92 8.47 1.38 -27.94
C ILE A 92 8.22 0.84 -26.53
N ALA A 93 7.38 1.50 -25.73
CA ALA A 93 7.03 1.03 -24.38
C ALA A 93 6.42 -0.38 -24.38
N ASN A 94 5.77 -0.80 -25.47
CA ASN A 94 5.19 -2.13 -25.59
C ASN A 94 6.24 -3.23 -25.77
N THR A 95 7.49 -2.87 -26.13
CA THR A 95 8.59 -3.82 -26.29
C THR A 95 9.55 -3.83 -25.11
N VAL A 96 9.36 -2.93 -24.13
CA VAL A 96 10.22 -2.77 -22.96
C VAL A 96 9.52 -3.32 -21.72
N ARG A 97 10.28 -4.01 -20.86
CA ARG A 97 9.82 -4.44 -19.54
C ARG A 97 10.38 -3.50 -18.48
N PHE A 98 9.52 -3.02 -17.60
CA PHE A 98 9.84 -2.10 -16.53
C PHE A 98 9.93 -2.85 -15.20
N PRO A 99 10.88 -2.49 -14.32
CA PRO A 99 10.89 -3.03 -12.97
C PRO A 99 9.63 -2.59 -12.20
N CYS A 100 9.22 -3.42 -11.24
CA CYS A 100 8.21 -3.06 -10.25
C CYS A 100 8.64 -1.81 -9.46
N LYS A 101 7.72 -0.90 -9.13
CA LYS A 101 8.04 0.28 -8.29
C LYS A 101 8.62 -0.09 -6.92
N PHE A 102 8.35 -1.31 -6.44
CA PHE A 102 8.89 -1.84 -5.19
C PHE A 102 10.20 -2.62 -5.37
N ALA A 103 10.92 -2.43 -6.48
CA ALA A 103 12.23 -3.04 -6.70
C ALA A 103 13.24 -2.66 -5.61
N SER A 104 13.19 -1.42 -5.11
CA SER A 104 13.98 -0.96 -3.95
C SER A 104 13.64 -1.69 -2.66
N SER A 105 12.42 -2.22 -2.54
CA SER A 105 11.93 -3.03 -1.42
C SER A 105 12.15 -4.54 -1.64
N GLY A 106 12.84 -4.92 -2.72
CA GLY A 106 13.25 -6.30 -2.99
C GLY A 106 12.47 -7.05 -4.06
N CYS A 107 11.54 -6.41 -4.80
CA CYS A 107 10.86 -7.08 -5.90
C CYS A 107 11.79 -7.23 -7.13
N PRO A 108 12.15 -8.45 -7.57
CA PRO A 108 13.08 -8.65 -8.68
C PRO A 108 12.38 -8.67 -10.06
N LEU A 109 11.06 -8.47 -10.10
CA LEU A 109 10.23 -8.74 -11.28
C LEU A 109 10.12 -7.54 -12.22
N PHE A 110 10.04 -7.85 -13.52
CA PHE A 110 9.91 -6.89 -14.61
C PHE A 110 8.66 -7.21 -15.44
N PHE A 111 7.91 -6.17 -15.81
CA PHE A 111 6.60 -6.29 -16.44
C PHE A 111 6.42 -5.32 -17.60
N TYR A 112 5.55 -5.67 -18.54
CA TYR A 112 5.01 -4.68 -19.47
C TYR A 112 4.01 -3.76 -18.76
N HIS A 113 3.69 -2.61 -19.37
CA HIS A 113 2.84 -1.59 -18.75
C HIS A 113 1.46 -2.10 -18.29
N PHE A 114 0.86 -3.07 -18.99
CA PHE A 114 -0.46 -3.61 -18.68
C PHE A 114 -0.44 -4.56 -17.48
N ASP A 115 0.54 -5.46 -17.39
CA ASP A 115 0.69 -6.39 -16.26
C ASP A 115 1.24 -5.70 -15.00
N LYS A 116 2.02 -4.62 -15.18
CA LYS A 116 2.71 -3.93 -14.09
C LYS A 116 1.73 -3.42 -13.03
N VAL A 117 0.62 -2.82 -13.45
CA VAL A 117 -0.36 -2.22 -12.53
C VAL A 117 -1.00 -3.31 -11.67
N GLU A 118 -1.42 -4.41 -12.29
CA GLU A 118 -2.01 -5.55 -11.59
C GLU A 118 -1.03 -6.17 -10.57
N HIS A 119 0.22 -6.38 -10.99
CA HIS A 119 1.25 -6.87 -10.07
C HIS A 119 1.47 -5.93 -8.88
N GLU A 120 1.59 -4.62 -9.12
CA GLU A 120 1.88 -3.65 -8.05
C GLU A 120 0.76 -3.52 -7.01
N GLU A 121 -0.48 -3.86 -7.35
CA GLU A 121 -1.58 -3.92 -6.38
C GLU A 121 -1.43 -5.11 -5.42
N ALA A 122 -0.89 -6.22 -5.92
CA ALA A 122 -0.73 -7.49 -5.19
C ALA A 122 0.73 -7.81 -4.80
N CYS A 123 1.66 -6.89 -5.02
CA CYS A 123 3.09 -7.13 -4.80
C CYS A 123 3.38 -7.36 -3.32
N GLU A 124 4.02 -8.49 -2.99
CA GLU A 124 4.40 -8.84 -1.62
C GLU A 124 5.50 -7.94 -1.05
N CYS A 125 6.31 -7.33 -1.92
CA CYS A 125 7.34 -6.37 -1.53
C CYS A 125 6.79 -4.95 -1.30
N ARG A 126 5.48 -4.75 -1.41
CA ARG A 126 4.84 -3.45 -1.17
C ARG A 126 5.04 -3.03 0.30
N PRO A 127 5.60 -1.84 0.57
CA PRO A 127 5.71 -1.33 1.93
C PRO A 127 4.33 -1.14 2.58
N TYR A 128 4.25 -1.51 3.85
CA TYR A 128 3.09 -1.28 4.71
C TYR A 128 3.18 0.12 5.30
N SER A 129 2.08 0.87 5.20
CA SER A 129 1.90 2.11 5.96
C SER A 129 1.55 1.80 7.41
N CYS A 130 1.86 2.70 8.33
CA CYS A 130 1.42 2.59 9.71
C CYS A 130 -0.11 2.39 9.79
N PRO A 131 -0.59 1.31 10.43
CA PRO A 131 -2.02 1.01 10.53
C PRO A 131 -2.76 1.84 11.60
N CYS A 132 -2.06 2.69 12.36
CA CYS A 132 -2.68 3.47 13.43
C CYS A 132 -3.67 4.52 12.86
N PRO A 133 -4.92 4.58 13.37
CA PRO A 133 -5.85 5.66 13.06
C PRO A 133 -5.29 7.02 13.54
N GLY A 134 -5.62 8.07 12.79
CA GLY A 134 -5.06 9.42 12.98
C GLY A 134 -3.78 9.64 12.15
N ALA A 135 -3.87 10.56 11.18
CA ALA A 135 -2.87 10.80 10.11
C ALA A 135 -1.49 11.36 10.55
N ALA A 136 -1.13 11.26 11.83
CA ALA A 136 0.14 11.80 12.32
C ALA A 136 1.35 10.92 11.94
N CYS A 137 1.15 9.60 11.85
CA CYS A 137 2.25 8.68 11.53
C CYS A 137 2.42 8.50 10.02
N LYS A 138 3.60 8.85 9.50
CA LYS A 138 3.97 8.69 8.08
C LYS A 138 4.92 7.52 7.82
N TRP A 139 5.07 6.63 8.80
CA TRP A 139 5.99 5.50 8.68
C TRP A 139 5.52 4.53 7.58
N GLN A 140 6.48 4.03 6.81
CA GLN A 140 6.32 2.97 5.83
C GLN A 140 7.50 2.01 5.93
N GLY A 141 7.26 0.71 5.80
CA GLY A 141 8.31 -0.30 5.89
C GLY A 141 7.84 -1.70 5.53
N ALA A 142 8.69 -2.71 5.74
CA ALA A 142 8.31 -4.10 5.50
C ALA A 142 7.31 -4.58 6.56
N LEU A 143 6.54 -5.64 6.25
CA LEU A 143 5.58 -6.24 7.17
C LEU A 143 6.21 -6.60 8.53
N ASN A 144 7.40 -7.19 8.50
CA ASN A 144 8.12 -7.60 9.70
C ASN A 144 8.50 -6.42 10.61
N ASP A 145 8.64 -5.22 10.03
CA ASP A 145 9.00 -4.01 10.78
C ASP A 145 7.77 -3.31 11.40
N VAL A 146 6.54 -3.67 10.99
CA VAL A 146 5.31 -3.01 11.45
C VAL A 146 5.15 -3.13 12.97
N MET A 147 5.32 -4.35 13.51
CA MET A 147 5.15 -4.57 14.95
C MET A 147 6.23 -3.87 15.77
N ASP A 148 7.45 -3.83 15.25
CA ASP A 148 8.57 -3.11 15.86
C ASP A 148 8.32 -1.60 15.86
N HIS A 149 7.82 -1.07 14.75
CA HIS A 149 7.40 0.32 14.63
C HIS A 149 6.32 0.68 15.65
N LEU A 150 5.24 -0.12 15.74
CA LEU A 150 4.14 0.12 16.66
C LEU A 150 4.62 0.14 18.12
N LYS A 151 5.46 -0.83 18.53
CA LYS A 151 6.02 -0.88 19.89
C LYS A 151 6.92 0.32 20.23
N LYS A 152 7.71 0.80 19.26
CA LYS A 152 8.68 1.89 19.48
C LYS A 152 8.05 3.28 19.44
N VAL A 153 7.19 3.51 18.45
CA VAL A 153 6.59 4.83 18.16
C VAL A 153 5.25 5.00 18.86
N HIS A 154 4.42 3.96 18.89
CA HIS A 154 3.07 4.00 19.44
C HIS A 154 2.99 3.26 20.79
N LYS A 155 3.80 3.70 21.76
CA LYS A 155 3.92 3.08 23.10
C LYS A 155 2.61 3.02 23.90
N SER A 156 1.64 3.85 23.54
CA SER A 156 0.30 3.86 24.15
C SER A 156 -0.58 2.68 23.72
N ILE A 157 -0.21 1.96 22.65
CA ILE A 157 -0.98 0.82 22.17
C ILE A 157 -0.64 -0.41 23.02
N THR A 158 -1.61 -0.82 23.85
CA THR A 158 -1.50 -2.04 24.64
C THR A 158 -1.57 -3.27 23.74
N THR A 159 -0.71 -4.25 23.99
CA THR A 159 -0.78 -5.58 23.34
C THR A 159 -1.26 -6.62 24.34
N LEU A 160 -2.34 -7.33 24.03
CA LEU A 160 -2.85 -8.46 24.81
C LEU A 160 -2.56 -9.78 24.09
N GLN A 161 -2.26 -10.81 24.87
CA GLN A 161 -2.04 -12.17 24.36
C GLN A 161 -3.27 -13.03 24.62
N GLY A 162 -3.60 -13.90 23.68
CA GLY A 162 -4.71 -14.86 23.79
C GLY A 162 -5.72 -14.73 22.66
N GLU A 163 -6.43 -15.83 22.40
CA GLU A 163 -7.50 -15.89 21.40
C GLU A 163 -8.78 -15.17 21.86
N ASP A 164 -9.04 -15.16 23.17
CA ASP A 164 -10.18 -14.51 23.81
C ASP A 164 -9.70 -13.34 24.68
N ILE A 165 -10.02 -12.12 24.26
CA ILE A 165 -9.67 -10.90 24.99
C ILE A 165 -10.88 -9.98 25.16
N VAL A 166 -10.78 -9.09 26.14
CA VAL A 166 -11.76 -8.02 26.35
C VAL A 166 -11.10 -6.69 26.02
N PHE A 167 -11.57 -6.04 24.96
CA PHE A 167 -11.15 -4.68 24.62
C PHE A 167 -12.00 -3.67 25.39
N LEU A 168 -11.34 -2.95 26.30
CA LEU A 168 -11.96 -1.91 27.11
C LEU A 168 -11.67 -0.52 26.55
N ALA A 169 -12.70 0.15 26.02
CA ALA A 169 -12.62 1.57 25.70
C ALA A 169 -13.12 2.42 26.89
N THR A 170 -12.22 3.22 27.45
CA THR A 170 -12.53 4.20 28.51
C THR A 170 -12.99 5.52 27.90
N ASP A 171 -13.70 6.34 28.66
CA ASP A 171 -14.02 7.72 28.27
C ASP A 171 -14.78 7.88 26.94
N ILE A 172 -15.57 6.87 26.55
CA ILE A 172 -16.37 6.85 25.31
C ILE A 172 -17.34 8.04 25.14
N ASN A 173 -17.68 8.70 26.25
CA ASN A 173 -18.59 9.83 26.28
C ASN A 173 -17.88 11.18 26.03
N LEU A 174 -16.54 11.17 25.85
CA LEU A 174 -15.81 12.39 25.51
C LEU A 174 -16.37 13.01 24.22
N PRO A 175 -16.54 14.34 24.18
CA PRO A 175 -17.06 15.02 23.00
C PRO A 175 -16.06 14.94 21.85
N GLY A 176 -16.57 14.79 20.62
CA GLY A 176 -15.76 14.73 19.40
C GLY A 176 -15.37 13.31 18.98
N ALA A 177 -14.59 13.26 17.89
CA ALA A 177 -14.06 12.02 17.34
C ALA A 177 -12.85 11.55 18.16
N VAL A 178 -12.93 10.31 18.64
CA VAL A 178 -11.89 9.66 19.44
C VAL A 178 -11.74 8.22 18.94
N ASP A 179 -10.49 7.79 18.80
CA ASP A 179 -10.16 6.45 18.36
C ASP A 179 -9.47 5.69 19.49
N TRP A 180 -9.91 4.46 19.76
CA TRP A 180 -9.24 3.52 20.64
C TRP A 180 -8.59 2.43 19.81
N VAL A 181 -7.34 2.11 20.14
CA VAL A 181 -6.53 1.12 19.42
C VAL A 181 -5.91 0.15 20.40
N MET A 182 -6.00 -1.13 20.08
CA MET A 182 -5.37 -2.20 20.85
C MET A 182 -4.80 -3.26 19.91
N MET A 183 -3.72 -3.92 20.32
CA MET A 183 -3.19 -5.08 19.62
C MET A 183 -3.58 -6.37 20.34
N GLN A 184 -4.01 -7.36 19.58
CA GLN A 184 -4.19 -8.74 20.02
C GLN A 184 -3.13 -9.61 19.35
N SER A 185 -2.48 -10.49 20.12
CA SER A 185 -1.52 -11.47 19.61
C SER A 185 -2.00 -12.89 19.92
N CYS A 186 -2.28 -13.66 18.88
CA CYS A 186 -2.74 -15.05 18.96
C CYS A 186 -2.35 -15.82 17.69
N PHE A 187 -2.20 -17.14 17.81
CA PHE A 187 -1.79 -18.04 16.70
C PHE A 187 -0.50 -17.64 15.97
N GLY A 188 0.38 -16.85 16.61
CA GLY A 188 1.59 -16.31 15.97
C GLY A 188 1.37 -15.07 15.09
N TYR A 189 0.13 -14.59 15.01
CA TYR A 189 -0.25 -13.38 14.27
C TYR A 189 -0.58 -12.22 15.21
N ASN A 190 -0.61 -11.02 14.66
CA ASN A 190 -0.98 -9.80 15.37
C ASN A 190 -2.18 -9.15 14.69
N PHE A 191 -3.20 -8.84 15.46
CA PHE A 191 -4.44 -8.22 15.01
C PHE A 191 -4.57 -6.86 15.69
N MET A 192 -4.89 -5.83 14.90
CA MET A 192 -5.20 -4.50 15.38
C MET A 192 -6.71 -4.36 15.53
N LEU A 193 -7.15 -4.03 16.74
CA LEU A 193 -8.53 -3.69 17.05
C LEU A 193 -8.63 -2.17 17.08
N VAL A 194 -9.54 -1.64 16.27
CA VAL A 194 -9.83 -0.20 16.21
C VAL A 194 -11.30 -0.01 16.57
N LEU A 195 -11.56 0.85 17.56
CA LEU A 195 -12.87 1.41 17.82
C LEU A 195 -12.83 2.90 17.49
N GLU A 196 -13.56 3.29 16.46
CA GLU A 196 -13.66 4.67 16.00
C GLU A 196 -15.03 5.24 16.38
N LYS A 197 -15.04 6.41 17.02
CA LYS A 197 -16.26 7.17 17.30
C LYS A 197 -16.40 8.29 16.28
N GLN A 198 -17.49 8.25 15.50
CA GLN A 198 -17.86 9.31 14.57
C GLN A 198 -19.09 10.07 15.07
N GLU A 199 -19.05 11.40 14.98
CA GLU A 199 -20.20 12.27 15.21
C GLU A 199 -20.78 12.70 13.86
N LYS A 200 -22.03 12.30 13.58
CA LYS A 200 -22.71 12.75 12.36
C LYS A 200 -23.16 14.21 12.53
N PHE A 201 -22.76 15.05 11.59
CA PHE A 201 -23.04 16.49 11.57
C PHE A 201 -24.53 16.86 11.66
N ASP A 202 -25.42 16.00 11.17
CA ASP A 202 -26.81 16.41 10.97
C ASP A 202 -27.62 16.45 12.28
N HIS A 203 -27.44 15.51 13.23
CA HIS A 203 -28.29 15.39 14.43
C HIS A 203 -27.54 15.08 15.73
N GLY A 204 -26.21 15.21 15.79
CA GLY A 204 -25.42 14.88 16.99
C GLY A 204 -25.44 13.38 17.34
N GLN A 205 -25.87 12.53 16.40
CA GLN A 205 -25.90 11.09 16.58
C GLN A 205 -24.47 10.55 16.54
N GLN A 206 -24.06 9.91 17.64
CA GLN A 206 -22.78 9.23 17.76
C GLN A 206 -22.90 7.82 17.18
N VAL A 207 -21.99 7.45 16.28
CA VAL A 207 -21.86 6.10 15.71
C VAL A 207 -20.48 5.55 16.04
N PHE A 208 -20.44 4.29 16.48
CA PHE A 208 -19.21 3.59 16.79
C PHE A 208 -18.95 2.53 15.71
N TYR A 209 -17.73 2.49 15.21
CA TYR A 209 -17.24 1.50 14.25
C TYR A 209 -16.15 0.67 14.92
N ALA A 210 -16.35 -0.65 14.99
CA ALA A 210 -15.35 -1.58 15.48
C ALA A 210 -14.81 -2.39 14.30
N VAL A 211 -13.49 -2.39 14.12
CA VAL A 211 -12.80 -3.11 13.04
C VAL A 211 -11.66 -3.92 13.62
N VAL A 212 -11.51 -5.15 13.14
CA VAL A 212 -10.35 -6.00 13.41
C VAL A 212 -9.55 -6.12 12.12
N GLN A 213 -8.25 -5.83 12.18
CA GLN A 213 -7.35 -5.88 11.04
C GLN A 213 -6.17 -6.80 11.35
N LEU A 214 -5.92 -7.81 10.50
CA LEU A 214 -4.71 -8.61 10.57
C LEU A 214 -3.49 -7.79 10.08
N ILE A 215 -2.40 -7.81 10.85
CA ILE A 215 -1.09 -7.33 10.39
C ILE A 215 -0.41 -8.49 9.64
N GLY A 216 -0.74 -8.62 8.36
CA GLY A 216 -0.31 -9.75 7.53
C GLY A 216 -0.67 -9.59 6.05
N ALA A 217 -0.50 -10.67 5.30
CA ALA A 217 -0.97 -10.74 3.91
C ALA A 217 -2.49 -10.97 3.86
N LYS A 218 -3.14 -10.48 2.80
CA LYS A 218 -4.59 -10.65 2.62
C LYS A 218 -5.03 -12.13 2.65
N LYS A 219 -4.24 -13.01 2.04
CA LYS A 219 -4.50 -14.46 2.02
C LYS A 219 -4.48 -15.09 3.42
N GLU A 220 -3.72 -14.51 4.35
CA GLU A 220 -3.66 -14.98 5.73
C GLU A 220 -4.89 -14.54 6.51
N ALA A 221 -5.41 -13.34 6.22
CA ALA A 221 -6.61 -12.79 6.86
C ALA A 221 -7.85 -13.65 6.62
N ASP A 222 -7.97 -14.27 5.44
CA ASP A 222 -9.09 -15.16 5.09
C ASP A 222 -9.13 -16.43 5.96
N ASN A 223 -8.03 -16.77 6.64
CA ASN A 223 -7.94 -17.94 7.54
C ASN A 223 -8.44 -17.65 8.96
N PHE A 224 -8.93 -16.44 9.26
CA PHE A 224 -9.40 -16.08 10.59
C PHE A 224 -10.82 -15.49 10.56
N MET A 225 -11.58 -15.79 11.61
CA MET A 225 -12.83 -15.13 11.93
C MET A 225 -12.72 -14.42 13.27
N TYR A 226 -13.38 -13.26 13.35
CA TYR A 226 -13.51 -12.46 14.57
C TYR A 226 -14.97 -12.32 14.96
N ARG A 227 -15.26 -12.42 16.26
CA ARG A 227 -16.58 -12.14 16.85
C ARG A 227 -16.42 -11.25 18.05
#